data_AF-A0AAE9SI71-F1
#
_entry.id   AF-A0AAE9SI71-F1
#
_cell.length_a   1.000
_cell.length_b   1.000
_cell.length_c   1.000
_cell.angle_alpha   90.00
_cell.angle_beta   90.00
_cell.angle_gamma   90.00
#
_symmetry.space_group_name_H-M   'P 1'
#
loop_
_entity.id
_entity.type
_entity.pdbx_description
1 polymer ?
#
loop_
_entity_poly.entity_id
_entity_poly.type
_entity_poly.pdbx_seq_one_letter_code
_entity_poly.pdbx_strand_id
1 'polypeptide(L)'
;MKKIFAIVLTLLIPLLLFLIVLQSSRYVSVERELADYNKEQARIVEENKNKISGISILSKPERIEKIAVEELKMRKALSGEILRVSISKENKDG
;
A
#
# COMPACT_ATOMS: atom_id res chain seq x y z
N MET A 1 -56.71 24.35 -22.93
CA MET A 1 -55.48 24.59 -22.13
C MET A 1 -55.39 23.73 -20.85
N LYS A 2 -56.39 23.75 -19.96
CA LYS A 2 -56.35 22.97 -18.69
C LYS A 2 -56.12 21.45 -18.84
N LYS A 3 -56.68 20.81 -19.87
CA LYS A 3 -56.49 19.36 -20.14
C LYS A 3 -55.07 19.00 -20.59
N ILE A 4 -54.44 19.86 -21.38
CA ILE A 4 -53.05 19.67 -21.84
C ILE A 4 -52.10 19.77 -20.64
N PHE A 5 -52.34 20.75 -19.75
CA PHE A 5 -51.56 20.91 -18.53
C PHE A 5 -51.66 19.69 -17.61
N ALA A 6 -52.86 19.12 -17.46
CA ALA A 6 -53.06 17.90 -16.69
C ALA A 6 -52.27 16.71 -17.28
N ILE A 7 -52.33 16.52 -18.61
CA ILE A 7 -51.59 15.44 -19.29
C ILE A 7 -50.08 15.59 -19.13
N VAL A 8 -49.55 16.82 -19.30
CA VAL A 8 -48.12 17.12 -19.12
C VAL A 8 -47.70 16.79 -17.69
N LEU A 9 -48.47 17.20 -16.68
CA LEU A 9 -48.14 16.94 -15.29
C LEU A 9 -48.19 15.43 -14.96
N THR A 10 -49.17 14.71 -15.50
CA THR A 10 -49.27 13.25 -15.33
C THR A 10 -48.11 12.49 -15.98
N LEU A 11 -47.58 12.96 -17.12
CA LEU A 11 -46.41 12.36 -17.76
C LEU A 11 -45.08 12.81 -17.14
N LEU A 12 -45.03 14.00 -16.55
CA LEU A 12 -43.82 14.55 -15.95
C LEU A 12 -43.35 13.71 -14.75
N ILE A 13 -44.28 13.28 -13.90
CA ILE A 13 -43.96 12.49 -12.71
C ILE A 13 -43.24 11.16 -13.06
N PRO A 14 -43.79 10.27 -13.92
CA PRO A 14 -43.11 9.04 -14.29
C PRO A 14 -41.81 9.30 -15.06
N LEU A 15 -41.74 10.37 -15.86
CA LEU A 15 -40.52 10.75 -16.54
C LEU A 15 -39.40 11.13 -15.56
N LEU A 16 -39.71 11.94 -14.54
CA LEU A 16 -38.75 12.33 -13.51
C LEU A 16 -38.27 11.11 -12.71
N LEU A 17 -39.18 10.20 -12.35
CA LEU A 17 -38.80 8.96 -11.67
C LEU A 17 -37.86 8.11 -12.53
N PHE A 18 -38.14 8.00 -13.83
CA PHE A 18 -37.27 7.28 -14.77
C PHE A 18 -35.87 7.91 -14.85
N LEU A 19 -35.78 9.24 -14.93
CA LEU A 19 -34.51 9.95 -14.96
C LEU A 19 -33.69 9.74 -13.68
N ILE A 20 -34.32 9.72 -12.51
CA ILE A 20 -33.64 9.48 -11.23
C ILE A 20 -33.05 8.06 -11.21
N VAL A 21 -33.80 7.05 -11.64
CA VAL A 21 -33.30 5.67 -11.70
C VAL A 21 -32.13 5.55 -12.68
N LEU A 22 -32.23 6.17 -13.85
CA LEU A 22 -31.16 6.17 -14.85
C LEU A 22 -29.89 6.84 -14.30
N GLN A 23 -30.03 7.98 -13.63
CA GLN A 23 -28.92 8.70 -13.02
C GLN A 23 -28.28 7.87 -11.89
N SER A 24 -29.09 7.29 -11.01
CA SER A 24 -28.64 6.44 -9.91
C SER A 24 -27.88 5.22 -10.42
N SER A 25 -28.39 4.53 -11.44
CA SER A 25 -27.72 3.36 -12.02
C SER A 25 -26.33 3.71 -12.58
N ARG A 26 -26.18 4.87 -13.23
CA ARG A 26 -24.88 5.33 -13.75
C ARG A 26 -23.93 5.68 -12.62
N TYR A 27 -24.42 6.36 -11.59
CA TYR A 27 -23.62 6.75 -10.43
C TYR A 27 -23.07 5.52 -9.69
N VAL A 28 -23.93 4.53 -9.43
CA VAL A 28 -23.55 3.28 -8.76
C VAL A 28 -22.48 2.52 -9.53
N SER A 29 -22.52 2.53 -10.87
CA SER A 29 -21.48 1.89 -11.68
C SER A 29 -20.11 2.55 -11.48
N VAL A 30 -20.08 3.89 -11.50
CA VAL A 30 -18.83 4.65 -11.33
C VAL A 30 -18.30 4.50 -9.90
N GLU A 31 -19.18 4.50 -8.91
CA GLU A 31 -18.79 4.32 -7.51
C GLU A 31 -18.16 2.95 -7.25
N ARG A 32 -18.72 1.89 -7.86
CA ARG A 32 -18.14 0.54 -7.78
C ARG A 32 -16.76 0.48 -8.42
N GLU A 33 -16.61 1.04 -9.60
CA GLU A 33 -15.33 1.08 -10.32
C GLU A 33 -14.27 1.85 -9.50
N LEU A 34 -14.65 2.98 -8.90
CA LEU A 34 -13.78 3.73 -7.99
C LEU A 34 -13.37 2.91 -6.76
N ALA A 35 -14.30 2.17 -6.16
CA ALA A 35 -14.02 1.31 -5.02
C ALA A 35 -13.04 0.18 -5.38
N ASP A 36 -13.19 -0.42 -6.55
CA ASP A 36 -12.27 -1.44 -7.06
C ASP A 36 -10.88 -0.86 -7.33
N TYR A 37 -10.80 0.33 -7.94
CA TYR A 37 -9.53 1.04 -8.11
C TYR A 37 -8.84 1.37 -6.79
N ASN A 38 -9.58 1.83 -5.79
CA ASN A 38 -9.02 2.15 -4.47
C ASN A 38 -8.47 0.90 -3.77
N LYS A 39 -9.18 -0.23 -3.88
CA LYS A 39 -8.73 -1.51 -3.33
C LYS A 39 -7.44 -1.99 -4.01
N GLU A 40 -7.38 -1.85 -5.33
CA GLU A 40 -6.19 -2.24 -6.10
C GLU A 40 -4.99 -1.34 -5.80
N GLN A 41 -5.19 -0.03 -5.67
CA GLN A 41 -4.14 0.90 -5.24
C GLN A 41 -3.58 0.52 -3.86
N ALA A 42 -4.45 0.21 -2.90
CA ALA A 42 -4.02 -0.21 -1.56
C ALA A 42 -3.17 -1.50 -1.62
N ARG A 43 -3.57 -2.47 -2.44
CA ARG A 43 -2.81 -3.71 -2.67
C ARG A 43 -1.42 -3.41 -3.25
N ILE A 44 -1.34 -2.58 -4.28
CA ILE A 44 -0.08 -2.22 -4.94
C ILE A 44 0.86 -1.48 -3.97
N VAL A 45 0.32 -0.56 -3.17
CA VAL A 45 1.11 0.17 -2.15
C VAL A 45 1.72 -0.79 -1.14
N GLU A 46 0.94 -1.74 -0.62
CA GLU A 46 1.43 -2.73 0.33
C GLU A 46 2.47 -3.67 -0.29
N GLU A 47 2.27 -4.12 -1.53
CA GLU A 47 3.27 -4.90 -2.26
C GLU A 47 4.58 -4.14 -2.47
N ASN A 48 4.51 -2.86 -2.84
CA ASN A 48 5.69 -2.04 -3.02
C ASN A 48 6.45 -1.82 -1.71
N LYS A 49 5.73 -1.60 -0.60
CA LYS A 49 6.34 -1.51 0.73
C LYS A 49 7.11 -2.79 1.09
N ASN A 50 6.53 -3.95 0.82
CA ASN A 50 7.19 -5.24 1.06
C ASN A 50 8.43 -5.43 0.17
N LYS A 51 8.34 -5.08 -1.12
CA LYS A 51 9.50 -5.11 -2.04
C LYS A 51 10.63 -4.20 -1.58
N ILE A 52 10.33 -2.96 -1.19
CA ILE A 52 11.31 -1.99 -0.67
C ILE A 52 11.97 -2.53 0.60
N SER A 53 11.20 -3.11 1.51
CA SER A 53 11.74 -3.76 2.72
C SER A 53 12.71 -4.89 2.36
N GLY A 54 12.33 -5.77 1.43
CA GLY A 54 13.20 -6.82 0.91
C GLY A 54 14.50 -6.30 0.30
N ILE A 55 14.41 -5.27 -0.55
CA ILE A 55 15.58 -4.60 -1.14
C ILE A 55 16.47 -4.00 -0.04
N SER A 56 15.89 -3.38 1.00
CA SER A 56 16.67 -2.82 2.11
C SER A 56 17.42 -3.89 2.89
N ILE A 57 16.81 -5.06 3.11
CA ILE A 57 17.46 -6.19 3.78
C ILE A 57 18.63 -6.71 2.92
N LEU A 58 18.41 -6.88 1.62
CA LEU A 58 19.41 -7.43 0.70
C LEU A 58 20.55 -6.46 0.38
N SER A 59 20.28 -5.15 0.36
CA SER A 59 21.28 -4.12 0.07
C SER A 59 22.17 -3.77 1.26
N LYS A 60 21.75 -4.07 2.50
CA LYS A 60 22.54 -3.79 3.71
C LYS A 60 23.87 -4.55 3.73
N PRO A 61 23.93 -5.89 3.53
CA PRO A 61 25.21 -6.62 3.50
C PRO A 61 26.15 -6.09 2.42
N GLU A 62 25.65 -5.91 1.18
CA GLU A 62 26.43 -5.42 0.06
C GLU A 62 26.99 -4.02 0.33
N ARG A 63 26.15 -3.11 0.86
CA ARG A 63 26.57 -1.76 1.22
C ARG A 63 27.60 -1.75 2.37
N ILE A 64 27.43 -2.60 3.39
CA ILE A 64 28.39 -2.72 4.49
C ILE A 64 29.72 -3.27 3.98
N GLU A 65 29.70 -4.30 3.13
CA GLU A 65 30.91 -4.87 2.53
C GLU A 65 31.64 -3.84 1.68
N LYS A 66 30.91 -3.08 0.85
CA LYS A 66 31.49 -2.01 0.04
C LYS A 66 32.18 -0.94 0.89
N ILE A 67 31.53 -0.42 1.93
CA ILE A 67 32.12 0.57 2.84
C ILE A 67 33.35 -0.01 3.55
N ALA A 68 33.25 -1.25 4.04
CA ALA A 68 34.36 -1.92 4.73
C ALA A 68 35.59 -2.05 3.84
N VAL A 69 35.42 -2.47 2.59
CA VAL A 69 36.53 -2.70 1.66
C VAL A 69 37.05 -1.40 1.03
N GLU A 70 36.17 -0.54 0.53
CA GLU A 70 36.56 0.63 -0.26
C GLU A 70 36.96 1.84 0.61
N GLU A 71 36.18 2.17 1.64
CA GLU A 71 36.42 3.35 2.47
C GLU A 71 37.33 3.03 3.67
N LEU A 72 37.04 1.94 4.37
CA LEU A 72 37.74 1.58 5.60
C LEU A 72 38.97 0.69 5.37
N LYS A 73 39.20 0.26 4.11
CA LYS A 73 40.30 -0.65 3.72
C LYS A 73 40.40 -1.90 4.59
N MET A 74 39.26 -2.39 5.06
CA MET A 74 39.14 -3.59 5.87
C MET A 74 39.25 -4.83 4.98
N ARG A 75 39.75 -5.92 5.57
CA ARG A 75 39.79 -7.25 4.95
C ARG A 75 39.16 -8.27 5.89
N LYS A 76 38.76 -9.42 5.37
CA LYS A 76 38.33 -10.54 6.23
C LYS A 76 39.46 -10.94 7.19
N ALA A 77 39.12 -11.09 8.46
CA ALA A 77 40.04 -11.52 9.50
C ALA A 77 40.40 -13.00 9.30
N LEU A 78 41.68 -13.33 9.52
CA LEU A 78 42.16 -14.71 9.57
C LEU A 78 41.76 -15.34 10.90
N SER A 79 41.68 -16.67 10.95
CA SER A 79 41.24 -17.39 12.14
C SER A 79 42.05 -17.07 13.41
N GLY A 80 43.34 -16.75 13.27
CA GLY A 80 44.20 -16.35 14.39
C GLY A 80 44.01 -14.92 14.89
N GLU A 81 43.29 -14.08 14.15
CA GLU A 81 43.02 -12.67 14.48
C GLU A 81 41.67 -12.52 15.24
N ILE A 82 40.93 -13.60 15.44
CA ILE A 82 39.59 -13.59 16.05
C ILE A 82 39.69 -13.82 17.56
N LEU A 83 39.42 -12.78 18.35
CA LEU A 83 39.34 -12.88 19.81
C LEU A 83 37.88 -13.11 20.25
N ARG A 84 37.58 -14.25 20.87
CA ARG A 84 36.23 -14.55 21.39
C ARG A 84 36.16 -14.22 22.88
N VAL A 85 35.45 -13.15 23.22
CA VAL A 85 35.16 -12.79 24.61
C VAL A 85 33.81 -13.40 25.01
N SER A 86 33.80 -14.18 26.09
CA SER A 86 32.57 -14.72 26.69
C SER A 86 32.32 -14.01 28.01
N ILE A 87 31.17 -13.36 28.16
CA ILE A 87 30.80 -12.68 29.40
C ILE A 87 29.95 -13.65 30.22
N SER A 88 30.49 -14.11 31.36
CA SER A 88 29.70 -14.86 32.34
C SER A 88 28.76 -13.89 33.06
N LYS A 89 27.45 -14.19 33.06
CA LYS A 89 26.50 -13.47 33.92
C LYS A 89 26.78 -13.86 35.37
N GLU A 90 27.33 -12.94 36.14
CA GLU A 90 27.42 -13.06 37.59
C GLU A 90 26.00 -12.88 38.17
N ASN A 91 25.43 -13.96 38.72
CA ASN A 91 24.18 -13.91 39.48
C ASN A 91 24.44 -13.11 40.77
N LYS A 92 23.94 -11.88 40.84
CA LYS A 92 23.74 -11.15 42.09
C LYS A 92 22.30 -11.33 42.55
N ASP A 93 22.05 -12.44 43.23
CA ASP A 93 20.96 -12.54 44.22
C ASP A 93 21.63 -12.73 45.57
N GLY A 94 21.53 -11.70 46.42
CA GLY A 94 21.99 -11.64 47.79
C GLY A 94 21.33 -10.46 48.48
#